data_AF-A0A349DBN9-F1
#
_entry.id   AF-A0A349DBN9-F1
#
_cell.length_a   1.000
_cell.length_b   1.000
_cell.length_c   1.000
_cell.angle_alpha   90.00
_cell.angle_beta   90.00
_cell.angle_gamma   90.00
#
_symmetry.space_group_name_H-M   'P 1'
#
loop_
_entity.id
_entity.type
_entity.pdbx_description
1 polymer ?
#
loop_
_entity_poly.entity_id
_entity_poly.type
_entity_poly.pdbx_seq_one_letter_code
_entity_poly.pdbx_strand_id
1 'polypeptide(L)' 'KDGKPYLHLHASFSGEDCNVVGGHLTEAIIGVTAEIFVNIIEKEMERRVDPVTGINILDI' A
#
# COMPACT_ATOMS: atom_id res chain seq x y z
N LYS A 1 5.82 3.07 -11.47
CA LYS A 1 6.15 1.83 -12.22
C LYS A 1 5.52 1.93 -13.59
N ASP A 2 6.34 1.95 -14.64
CA ASP A 2 5.90 2.07 -16.04
C ASP A 2 4.99 3.30 -16.27
N GLY A 3 5.27 4.41 -15.57
CA GLY A 3 4.48 5.65 -15.64
C GLY A 3 3.08 5.58 -14.99
N LYS A 4 2.74 4.47 -14.32
CA LYS A 4 1.46 4.31 -13.61
C LYS A 4 1.65 4.44 -12.08
N PRO A 5 0.61 4.94 -11.37
CA PRO A 5 0.59 4.90 -9.91
C PRO A 5 0.82 3.48 -9.40
N TYR A 6 1.75 3.34 -8.45
CA TYR A 6 2.01 2.09 -7.75
C TYR A 6 1.72 2.28 -6.26
N LEU A 7 0.62 1.69 -5.79
CA LEU A 7 0.25 1.74 -4.38
C LEU A 7 0.91 0.58 -3.64
N HIS A 8 1.49 0.88 -2.48
CA HIS A 8 1.96 -0.12 -1.54
C HIS A 8 1.31 0.18 -0.20
N LEU A 9 0.25 -0.57 0.10
CA LEU A 9 -0.62 -0.34 1.23
C LEU A 9 -0.49 -1.49 2.22
N HIS A 10 -0.48 -1.16 3.50
CA HIS A 10 -0.63 -2.10 4.59
C HIS A 10 -1.82 -1.63 5.42
N ALA A 11 -2.55 -2.58 6.00
CA ALA A 11 -3.71 -2.27 6.81
C ALA A 11 -3.88 -3.27 7.95
N SER A 12 -4.63 -2.85 8.95
CA SER A 12 -5.12 -3.66 10.07
C SER A 12 -6.63 -3.51 10.17
N PHE A 13 -7.35 -4.62 10.28
CA PHE A 13 -8.80 -4.67 10.38
C PHE A 13 -9.21 -5.51 11.59
N SER A 14 -10.39 -5.23 12.13
CA SER A 14 -11.00 -6.02 13.19
C SER A 14 -12.49 -6.15 12.96
N GLY A 15 -13.04 -7.33 13.26
CA GLY A 15 -14.49 -7.57 13.25
C GLY A 15 -15.12 -7.33 14.61
N GLU A 16 -16.33 -7.86 14.77
CA GLU A 16 -17.13 -7.79 16.00
C GLU A 16 -16.47 -8.49 17.20
N ASP A 17 -15.57 -9.45 16.94
CA ASP A 17 -14.81 -10.17 17.96
C ASP A 17 -13.59 -9.40 18.48
N CYS A 18 -13.34 -8.20 17.93
CA CYS A 18 -12.21 -7.33 18.24
C CYS A 18 -10.82 -7.95 17.99
N ASN A 19 -10.73 -9.08 17.27
CA ASN A 19 -9.45 -9.64 16.88
C ASN A 19 -8.90 -8.88 15.69
N VAL A 20 -7.60 -8.58 15.71
CA VAL A 20 -6.94 -7.84 14.63
C VAL A 20 -6.32 -8.81 13.63
N VAL A 21 -6.63 -8.60 12.36
CA VAL A 21 -5.89 -9.16 11.23
C VAL A 21 -5.18 -8.03 10.51
N GLY A 22 -3.96 -8.27 10.04
CA GLY A 22 -3.18 -7.24 9.37
C GLY A 22 -2.13 -7.79 8.43
N GLY A 23 -1.66 -6.93 7.52
CA GLY A 23 -0.66 -7.30 6.54
C GLY A 23 -0.68 -6.39 5.32
N HIS A 24 -0.25 -6.95 4.18
CA HIS A 24 -0.30 -6.28 2.89
C HIS A 24 -1.74 -6.17 2.41
N LEU A 25 -2.16 -4.96 2.03
CA LEU A 25 -3.50 -4.71 1.52
C LEU A 25 -3.50 -4.76 -0.01
N THR A 26 -4.13 -5.79 -0.56
CA THR A 26 -4.36 -5.91 -2.01
C THR A 26 -5.64 -5.18 -2.43
N GLU A 27 -6.72 -5.35 -1.65
CA GLU A 27 -8.04 -4.82 -1.94
C GLU A 27 -8.85 -4.70 -0.63
N ALA A 28 -9.67 -3.65 -0.55
CA ALA A 28 -10.74 -3.54 0.45
C ALA A 28 -11.88 -2.70 -0.12
N ILE A 29 -13.10 -2.95 0.39
CA ILE A 29 -14.30 -2.18 0.04
C ILE A 29 -14.65 -1.27 1.21
N ILE A 30 -14.88 0.01 0.91
CA ILE A 30 -15.35 0.99 1.89
C ILE A 30 -16.84 0.73 2.15
N GLY A 31 -17.17 0.31 3.37
CA GLY A 31 -18.56 0.05 3.75
C GLY A 31 -19.39 1.30 4.02
N VAL A 32 -18.78 2.35 4.60
CA VAL A 32 -19.46 3.61 4.95
C VAL A 32 -18.59 4.80 4.58
N THR A 33 -17.49 5.00 5.30
CA THR A 33 -16.53 6.08 5.04
C THR A 33 -15.10 5.56 5.09
N ALA A 34 -14.22 6.20 4.32
CA ALA A 34 -12.79 6.11 4.50
C ALA A 34 -12.21 7.52 4.44
N GLU A 35 -11.46 7.88 5.47
CA GLU A 35 -10.75 9.14 5.55
C GLU A 35 -9.30 8.90 5.19
N ILE A 36 -8.86 9.43 4.05
CA ILE A 36 -7.53 9.17 3.48
C ILE A 36 -6.79 10.50 3.32
N PHE A 37 -5.61 10.58 3.92
CA PHE A 37 -4.72 11.74 3.82
C PHE A 37 -3.53 11.39 2.94
N VAL A 38 -3.31 12.19 1.88
CA VAL A 38 -2.21 11.99 0.94
C VAL A 38 -1.21 13.15 1.08
N ASN A 39 0.02 12.83 1.47
CA ASN A 39 1.11 13.80 1.48
C ASN A 39 1.89 13.70 0.17
N ILE A 40 2.03 14.82 -0.52
CA ILE A 40 2.74 14.89 -1.80
C ILE A 40 4.22 15.17 -1.50
N ILE A 41 5.10 14.38 -2.14
CA ILE A 41 6.54 14.61 -2.15
C ILE A 41 6.90 15.08 -3.56
N GLU A 42 7.55 16.24 -3.69
CA GLU A 42 7.99 16.80 -4.98
C GLU A 42 9.23 16.09 -5.53
N LYS A 43 9.12 14.78 -5.73
CA LYS A 43 10.15 13.93 -6.31
C LYS A 43 9.50 12.81 -7.11
N GLU A 44 10.02 12.54 -8.30
CA GLU A 44 9.66 11.34 -9.04
C GLU A 44 10.30 10.12 -8.37
N MET A 45 9.48 9.15 -8.01
CA MET A 45 9.90 7.91 -7.36
C MET A 45 9.44 6.73 -8.19
N GLU A 46 10.37 5.84 -8.51
CA GLU A 46 10.11 4.63 -9.27
C GLU A 46 10.32 3.38 -8.42
N ARG A 47 10.04 2.21 -9.02
CA ARG A 47 10.32 0.93 -8.40
C ARG A 47 11.19 0.07 -9.29
N ARG A 48 12.14 -0.63 -8.67
CA ARG A 48 12.96 -1.66 -9.31
C ARG A 48 12.70 -3.02 -8.67
N VAL A 49 12.85 -4.08 -9.47
CA VAL A 49 12.78 -5.45 -8.96
C VAL A 49 14.10 -5.76 -8.26
N ASP A 50 14.02 -6.17 -7.00
CA ASP A 50 15.18 -6.68 -6.29
C ASP A 50 15.54 -8.09 -6.80
N PRO A 51 16.78 -8.34 -7.25
CA PRO A 51 17.14 -9.60 -7.92
C PRO A 51 17.21 -10.80 -6.97
N VAL A 52 17.27 -10.58 -5.65
CA VAL A 52 17.35 -11.65 -4.65
C VAL A 52 15.95 -12.08 -4.22
N THR A 53 15.06 -11.12 -3.98
CA THR A 53 13.72 -11.35 -3.42
C THR A 53 12.62 -11.36 -4.48
N GLY A 54 12.85 -10.79 -5.66
CA GLY A 54 11.85 -10.61 -6.71
C GLY A 54 10.80 -9.52 -6.41
N ILE A 55 10.98 -8.76 -5.32
CA ILE A 55 9.99 -7.77 -4.86
C ILE A 55 10.27 -6.41 -5.51
N ASN A 56 9.21 -5.64 -5.80
CA ASN A 56 9.33 -4.26 -6.26
C ASN A 56 9.70 -3.33 -5.09
N ILE A 57 10.98 -3.02 -4.94
CA ILE A 57 11.48 -2.09 -3.92
C ILE A 57 11.39 -0.65 -4.41
N LEU A 58 11.30 0.29 -3.46
CA LEU A 58 11.36 1.71 -3.77
C LEU A 58 12.76 2.06 -4.29
N ASP A 59 12.82 2.76 -5.42
CA ASP A 59 14.05 3.25 -6.01
C ASP A 59 14.16 4.76 -5.71
N ILE A 60 15.09 5.11 -4.82
CA ILE A 60 15.25 6.47 -4.26
C ILE A 60 16.53 7.08 -4.78
#